data_AF-A0A2M7UZQ5-F1
#
_entry.id   AF-A0A2M7UZQ5-F1
#
_cell.length_a   1.000
_cell.length_b   1.000
_cell.length_c   1.000
_cell.angle_alpha   90.00
_cell.angle_beta   90.00
_cell.angle_gamma   90.00
#
_symmetry.space_group_name_H-M   'P 1'
#
loop_
_entity.id
_entity.type
_entity.pdbx_description
1 polymer ?
#
loop_
_entity_poly.entity_id
_entity_poly.type
_entity_poly.pdbx_seq_one_letter_code
_entity_poly.pdbx_strand_id
1 'polypeptide(L)'
;MAKEIETKKKAIQELISRGWLIWYPSKIRYKQNDIFGIIDLLALKRRKMRYIQLTTLPNLARQRKKILNFFKKEKVKLPVEIWVWLQKKKKFKIEMV
;
A
#
# COMPACT_ATOMS: atom_id res chain seq x y z
N MET A 1 6.05 9.76 -13.79
CA MET A 1 6.18 8.28 -13.81
C MET A 1 7.24 7.72 -12.85
N ALA A 2 8.22 8.50 -12.34
CA ALA A 2 9.25 8.00 -11.41
C ALA A 2 8.84 7.86 -9.92
N LYS A 3 7.77 8.55 -9.47
CA LYS A 3 7.46 8.71 -8.03
C LYS A 3 6.89 7.46 -7.35
N GLU A 4 6.11 6.64 -8.06
CA GLU A 4 5.50 5.44 -7.47
C GLU A 4 6.51 4.31 -7.29
N ILE A 5 7.41 4.11 -8.27
CA ILE A 5 8.50 3.15 -8.18
C ILE A 5 9.41 3.47 -6.99
N GLU A 6 9.76 4.76 -6.82
CA GLU A 6 10.56 5.22 -5.68
C GLU A 6 9.86 4.96 -4.34
N THR A 7 8.58 5.28 -4.25
CA THR A 7 7.76 5.03 -3.05
C THR A 7 7.74 3.54 -2.69
N LYS A 8 7.57 2.66 -3.69
CA LYS A 8 7.61 1.21 -3.51
C LYS A 8 8.96 0.70 -3.02
N LYS A 9 10.06 1.14 -3.64
CA LYS A 9 11.42 0.76 -3.20
C LYS A 9 11.65 1.14 -1.74
N LYS A 10 11.28 2.35 -1.35
CA LYS A 10 11.43 2.83 0.04
C LYS A 10 10.56 2.06 1.03
N ALA A 11 9.32 1.75 0.66
CA ALA A 11 8.43 0.98 1.52
C ALA A 11 8.98 -0.43 1.76
N ILE A 12 9.50 -1.08 0.71
CA ILE A 12 10.15 -2.38 0.80
C ILE A 12 11.37 -2.32 1.73
N GLN A 13 12.25 -1.33 1.54
CA GLN A 13 13.43 -1.16 2.39
C GLN A 13 13.08 -0.94 3.87
N GLU A 14 12.09 -0.07 4.15
CA GLU A 14 11.59 0.21 5.49
C GLU A 14 11.00 -1.03 6.18
N LEU A 15 10.26 -1.85 5.43
CA LEU A 15 9.65 -3.06 5.95
C LEU A 15 10.69 -4.17 6.19
N ILE A 16 11.62 -4.37 5.26
CA ILE A 16 12.72 -5.36 5.40
C ILE A 16 13.61 -4.98 6.59
N SER A 17 14.02 -3.72 6.73
CA SER A 17 14.88 -3.29 7.84
C SER A 17 14.22 -3.50 9.22
N ARG A 18 12.88 -3.50 9.25
CA ARG A 18 12.08 -3.79 10.44
C ARG A 18 11.74 -5.27 10.61
N GLY A 19 12.27 -6.16 9.78
CA GLY A 19 12.10 -7.61 9.85
C GLY A 19 10.71 -8.09 9.44
N TRP A 20 10.09 -7.46 8.45
CA TRP A 20 8.86 -7.93 7.82
C TRP A 20 9.18 -8.78 6.59
N LEU A 21 8.46 -9.88 6.42
CA LEU A 21 8.39 -10.62 5.16
C LEU A 21 7.40 -9.90 4.22
N ILE A 22 7.78 -9.66 2.97
CA ILE A 22 6.99 -8.84 2.05
C ILE A 22 6.57 -9.66 0.84
N TRP A 23 5.31 -9.50 0.44
CA TRP A 23 4.81 -9.99 -0.83
C TRP A 23 4.26 -8.84 -1.67
N TYR A 24 4.62 -8.80 -2.95
CA TYR A 24 4.02 -7.92 -3.93
C TYR A 24 3.95 -8.65 -5.28
N PRO A 25 2.93 -8.38 -6.10
CA PRO A 25 2.76 -9.09 -7.37
C PRO A 25 3.88 -8.78 -8.36
N SER A 26 4.25 -9.78 -9.15
CA SER A 26 5.11 -9.61 -10.32
C SER A 26 4.36 -8.81 -11.39
N LYS A 27 5.08 -8.08 -12.25
CA LYS A 27 4.46 -7.31 -13.34
C LYS A 27 3.79 -8.28 -14.31
N ILE A 28 2.46 -8.36 -14.31
CA ILE A 28 1.68 -9.13 -15.28
C ILE A 28 1.04 -8.18 -16.29
N ARG A 29 1.04 -8.57 -17.57
CA ARG A 29 0.62 -7.73 -18.71
C ARG A 29 -0.90 -7.63 -18.89
N TYR A 30 -1.68 -8.55 -18.31
CA TYR A 30 -3.12 -8.72 -18.60
C TYR A 30 -4.07 -8.67 -17.38
N LYS A 31 -3.56 -8.43 -16.16
CA LYS A 31 -4.38 -8.35 -14.93
C LYS A 31 -3.97 -7.16 -14.07
N GLN A 32 -4.88 -6.72 -13.19
CA GLN A 32 -4.57 -5.75 -12.14
C GLN A 32 -3.41 -6.26 -11.29
N ASN A 33 -2.38 -5.44 -11.13
CA ASN A 33 -1.17 -5.76 -10.36
C ASN A 33 -1.34 -5.36 -8.88
N ASP A 34 -2.56 -5.19 -8.39
CA ASP A 34 -2.90 -4.87 -7.00
C ASP A 34 -3.97 -5.87 -6.50
N ILE A 35 -3.82 -6.35 -5.27
CA ILE A 35 -4.78 -7.29 -4.68
C ILE A 35 -6.10 -6.54 -4.50
N PHE A 36 -7.15 -7.07 -5.13
CA PHE A 36 -8.50 -6.49 -5.14
C PHE A 36 -8.60 -5.04 -5.67
N GLY A 37 -7.56 -4.53 -6.32
CA GLY A 37 -7.54 -3.12 -6.72
C GLY A 37 -7.23 -2.13 -5.60
N ILE A 38 -6.90 -2.58 -4.38
CA ILE A 38 -6.79 -1.69 -3.20
C ILE A 38 -5.59 -1.97 -2.29
N ILE A 39 -4.74 -2.94 -2.64
CA ILE A 39 -3.56 -3.33 -1.86
C ILE A 39 -2.40 -3.58 -2.84
N ASP A 40 -1.33 -2.80 -2.72
CA ASP A 40 -0.14 -2.93 -3.57
C ASP A 40 0.84 -3.99 -3.04
N LEU A 41 0.92 -4.16 -1.72
CA LEU A 41 1.80 -5.14 -1.08
C LEU A 41 1.26 -5.61 0.27
N LEU A 42 1.65 -6.83 0.64
CA LEU A 42 1.40 -7.42 1.94
C LEU A 42 2.71 -7.47 2.73
N ALA A 43 2.63 -7.26 4.04
CA ALA A 43 3.76 -7.44 4.93
C ALA A 43 3.37 -8.32 6.13
N LEU A 44 4.09 -9.41 6.34
CA LEU A 44 3.85 -10.38 7.41
C LEU A 44 5.00 -10.34 8.42
N LYS A 45 4.67 -10.29 9.71
CA LYS A 45 5.64 -10.46 10.81
C LYS A 45 4.99 -11.18 11.98
N ARG A 46 5.46 -12.39 12.28
CA ARG A 46 4.85 -13.28 13.28
C ARG A 46 3.36 -13.48 12.97
N ARG A 47 2.46 -13.03 13.85
CA ARG A 47 0.99 -13.11 13.68
C ARG A 47 0.35 -11.81 13.17
N LYS A 48 1.15 -10.84 12.71
CA LYS A 48 0.67 -9.55 12.22
C LYS A 48 0.79 -9.48 10.71
N MET A 49 -0.31 -9.13 10.04
CA MET A 49 -0.36 -8.86 8.61
C MET A 49 -0.69 -7.39 8.38
N ARG A 50 0.01 -6.74 7.45
CA ARG A 50 -0.28 -5.38 6.99
C ARG A 50 -0.72 -5.43 5.52
N TYR A 51 -1.83 -4.78 5.24
CA TYR A 51 -2.37 -4.62 3.88
C TYR A 51 -2.06 -3.21 3.44
N ILE A 52 -1.09 -3.04 2.55
CA ILE A 52 -0.48 -1.73 2.29
C ILE A 52 -0.85 -1.27 0.88
N GLN A 53 -1.48 -0.09 0.80
CA GLN A 53 -1.65 0.68 -0.42
C GLN A 53 -0.60 1.80 -0.43
N LEU A 54 0.22 1.85 -1.47
CA LEU A 54 1.15 2.93 -1.72
C LEU A 54 0.47 4.01 -2.55
N THR A 55 0.70 5.27 -2.20
CA THR A 55 0.24 6.38 -3.02
C THR A 55 1.07 7.65 -2.82
N THR A 56 0.77 8.67 -3.59
CA THR A 56 1.37 10.01 -3.45
C THR A 56 0.42 10.93 -2.68
N LEU A 57 0.96 11.99 -2.06
CA LEU A 57 0.16 12.91 -1.24
C LEU A 57 -1.07 13.48 -1.98
N PRO A 58 -0.99 13.90 -3.26
CA PRO A 58 -2.16 14.37 -3.99
C PRO A 58 -3.25 13.31 -4.21
N ASN A 59 -2.88 12.02 -4.24
CA ASN A 59 -3.80 10.91 -4.53
C ASN A 59 -4.40 10.29 -3.25
N LEU A 60 -3.98 10.71 -2.06
CA LEU A 60 -4.39 10.12 -0.78
C LEU A 60 -5.92 10.08 -0.60
N ALA A 61 -6.60 11.21 -0.79
CA ALA A 61 -8.05 11.28 -0.63
C ALA A 61 -8.79 10.40 -1.64
N ARG A 62 -8.29 10.33 -2.89
CA ARG A 62 -8.85 9.48 -3.94
C ARG A 62 -8.71 8.00 -3.58
N GLN A 63 -7.54 7.58 -3.10
CA GLN A 63 -7.32 6.18 -2.70
C GLN A 63 -8.12 5.78 -1.47
N ARG A 64 -8.24 6.68 -0.48
CA ARG A 64 -9.15 6.47 0.66
C ARG A 64 -10.57 6.19 0.20
N LYS A 65 -11.10 7.04 -0.69
CA LYS A 65 -12.44 6.86 -1.26
C LYS A 65 -12.56 5.54 -2.04
N LYS A 66 -11.53 5.15 -2.81
CA LYS A 66 -11.49 3.87 -3.53
C LYS A 66 -11.62 2.67 -2.58
N ILE A 67 -10.85 2.65 -1.49
CA ILE A 67 -10.88 1.59 -0.47
C ILE A 67 -12.25 1.52 0.21
N LEU A 68 -12.77 2.66 0.67
CA LEU A 68 -14.08 2.71 1.32
C LEU A 68 -15.22 2.28 0.39
N ASN A 69 -15.16 2.67 -0.87
CA ASN A 69 -16.13 2.23 -1.88
C ASN A 69 -16.04 0.72 -2.12
N PHE A 70 -14.83 0.15 -2.16
CA PHE A 70 -14.64 -1.30 -2.26
C PHE A 70 -15.27 -2.02 -1.06
N PHE A 71 -15.01 -1.57 0.17
CA PHE A 71 -15.62 -2.13 1.38
C PHE A 71 -17.15 -2.10 1.32
N LYS A 72 -17.74 -0.99 0.90
CA LYS A 72 -19.20 -0.86 0.76
C LYS A 72 -19.76 -1.78 -0.32
N LYS A 73 -19.12 -1.84 -1.48
CA LYS A 73 -19.59 -2.60 -2.65
C LYS A 73 -19.51 -4.10 -2.39
N GLU A 74 -18.39 -4.57 -1.87
CA GLU A 74 -18.13 -6.01 -1.67
C GLU A 74 -18.58 -6.50 -0.29
N LYS A 75 -19.09 -5.62 0.58
CA LYS A 75 -19.55 -5.93 1.95
C LYS A 75 -18.45 -6.57 2.82
N VAL A 76 -17.21 -6.13 2.64
CA VAL A 76 -16.05 -6.59 3.40
C VAL A 76 -15.41 -5.43 4.17
N LYS A 77 -14.62 -5.76 5.20
CA LYS A 77 -13.82 -4.79 5.94
C LYS A 77 -12.46 -5.38 6.26
N LEU A 78 -11.41 -4.59 6.08
CA LEU A 78 -10.03 -4.99 6.32
C LEU A 78 -9.22 -3.76 6.77
N PRO A 79 -8.24 -3.90 7.68
CA PRO A 79 -7.39 -2.77 8.08
C PRO A 79 -6.37 -2.48 6.97
N VAL A 80 -6.69 -1.54 6.08
CA VAL A 80 -5.80 -1.14 4.98
C VAL A 80 -4.98 0.08 5.41
N GLU A 81 -3.67 -0.01 5.24
CA GLU A 81 -2.75 1.09 5.50
C GLU A 81 -2.42 1.81 4.19
N ILE A 82 -2.75 3.09 4.09
CA ILE A 82 -2.32 3.95 2.99
C ILE A 82 -1.00 4.62 3.36
N TRP A 83 0.05 4.30 2.64
CA TRP A 83 1.40 4.81 2.86
C TRP A 83 1.74 5.88 1.83
N VAL A 84 2.16 7.05 2.31
CA VAL A 84 2.58 8.19 1.50
C VAL A 84 3.99 8.59 1.88
N TRP A 85 4.92 8.55 0.92
CA TRP A 85 6.28 9.05 1.16
C TRP A 85 6.31 10.57 1.20
N LEU A 86 6.68 11.14 2.35
CA LEU A 86 6.89 12.57 2.53
C LEU A 86 8.35 12.91 2.24
N GLN A 87 8.65 13.27 0.99
CA GLN A 87 10.02 13.53 0.52
C GLN A 87 10.81 14.51 1.40
N LYS A 88 10.20 15.64 1.78
CA LYS A 88 10.83 16.65 2.65
C LYS A 88 11.18 16.11 4.04
N LYS A 89 10.38 15.18 4.57
CA LYS A 89 10.53 14.63 5.93
C LYS A 89 11.24 13.28 5.95
N LYS A 90 11.62 12.75 4.78
CA LYS A 90 12.20 11.42 4.58
C LYS A 90 11.50 10.31 5.38
N LYS A 91 10.16 10.33 5.42
CA LYS A 91 9.37 9.33 6.16
C LYS A 91 8.04 9.03 5.49
N PHE A 92 7.45 7.90 5.83
CA PHE A 92 6.07 7.58 5.46
C PHE A 92 5.07 8.26 6.40
N LYS A 93 4.05 8.90 5.83
CA LYS A 93 2.77 9.14 6.50
C LYS A 93 1.91 7.90 6.26
N ILE A 94 1.44 7.29 7.34
CA ILE A 94 0.57 6.12 7.30
C ILE A 94 -0.81 6.55 7.77
N GLU A 95 -1.82 6.16 7.01
CA GLU A 95 -3.22 6.37 7.35
C GLU A 95 -3.95 5.04 7.31
N MET A 96 -4.77 4.75 8.33
CA MET A 96 -5.53 3.50 8.41
C MET A 96 -6.96 3.75 7.92
N VAL A 97 -7.46 2.85 7.09
CA VAL A 97 -8.83 2.85 6.56
C VAL A 97 -9.52 1.55 6.94
#